data_AF-A0A3D1P8F9-F1
#
_entry.id   AF-A0A3D1P8F9-F1
#
_cell.length_a   1.000
_cell.length_b   1.000
_cell.length_c   1.000
_cell.angle_alpha   90.00
_cell.angle_beta   90.00
_cell.angle_gamma   90.00
#
_symmetry.space_group_name_H-M   'P 1'
#
loop_
_entity.id
_entity.type
_entity.pdbx_description
1 polymer ?
#
loop_
_entity_poly.entity_id
_entity_poly.type
_entity_poly.pdbx_seq_one_letter_code
_entity_poly.pdbx_strand_id
1 'polypeptide(L)'
;MAIEVDYRFPPGKDAQRQAKAIAIGQTAGTWDARFAHREEIFRSHLGEVLSVQTKSDGYSIATIRFPIANVEGDISSLLTMIFGKYSMAGG
;
A
#
# COMPACT_ATOMS: atom_id res chain seq x y z
N MET A 1 9.61 2.77 -14.04
CA MET A 1 9.88 3.54 -12.81
C MET A 1 8.76 3.25 -11.80
N ALA A 2 9.05 3.23 -10.50
CA ALA A 2 8.10 2.88 -9.44
C ALA A 2 8.27 3.83 -8.24
N ILE A 3 7.25 3.94 -7.40
CA ILE A 3 7.25 4.77 -6.19
C ILE A 3 7.42 3.83 -4.99
N GLU A 4 8.43 4.04 -4.16
CA GLU A 4 8.66 3.24 -2.95
C GLU A 4 8.36 4.09 -1.71
N VAL A 5 7.56 3.53 -0.80
CA VAL A 5 7.08 4.23 0.40
C VAL A 5 7.35 3.36 1.63
N ASP A 6 7.95 3.97 2.65
CA ASP A 6 8.18 3.33 3.93
C ASP A 6 7.05 3.65 4.92
N TYR A 7 6.40 2.61 5.44
CA TYR A 7 5.39 2.70 6.48
C TYR A 7 5.95 2.23 7.82
N ARG A 8 5.81 3.05 8.86
CA ARG A 8 6.22 2.70 10.23
C ARG A 8 5.03 2.18 11.02
N PHE A 9 5.18 1.00 11.62
CA PHE A 9 4.19 0.36 12.48
C PHE A 9 4.67 0.32 13.93
N PRO A 10 3.78 0.58 14.90
CA PRO A 10 4.11 0.45 16.31
C PRO A 10 4.25 -1.03 16.74
N PRO A 11 4.93 -1.29 17.88
CA PRO A 11 5.03 -2.63 18.45
C PRO A 11 3.67 -3.30 18.65
N GLY A 12 3.64 -4.63 18.54
CA GLY A 12 2.42 -5.44 18.73
C GLY A 12 1.43 -5.42 17.56
N LYS A 13 1.76 -4.76 16.44
CA LYS A 13 1.02 -4.86 15.19
C LYS A 13 1.66 -5.88 14.25
N ASP A 14 0.82 -6.63 13.53
CA ASP A 14 1.28 -7.47 12.43
C ASP A 14 1.60 -6.60 11.21
N ALA A 15 2.84 -6.11 11.15
CA ALA A 15 3.32 -5.22 10.10
C ALA A 15 3.24 -5.87 8.70
N GLN A 16 3.44 -7.18 8.60
CA GLN A 16 3.35 -7.91 7.33
C GLN A 16 1.91 -7.91 6.81
N ARG A 17 0.93 -8.22 7.66
CA ARG A 17 -0.49 -8.19 7.29
C ARG A 17 -0.97 -6.77 6.95
N GLN A 18 -0.54 -5.77 7.72
CA GLN A 18 -0.92 -4.38 7.47
C GLN A 18 -0.29 -3.83 6.18
N ALA A 19 0.99 -4.11 5.93
CA ALA A 19 1.65 -3.72 4.68
C ALA A 19 0.94 -4.33 3.46
N LYS A 20 0.54 -5.61 3.52
CA LYS A 20 -0.26 -6.24 2.45
C LYS A 20 -1.62 -5.57 2.26
N ALA A 21 -2.30 -5.21 3.35
CA ALA A 21 -3.58 -4.51 3.29
C ALA A 21 -3.44 -3.12 2.65
N ILE A 22 -2.37 -2.39 2.95
CA ILE A 22 -2.06 -1.09 2.33
C ILE A 22 -1.76 -1.27 0.84
N ALA A 23 -0.86 -2.20 0.51
CA ALA A 23 -0.46 -2.49 -0.86
C ALA A 23 -1.67 -2.79 -1.78
N ILE A 24 -2.64 -3.55 -1.28
CA ILE A 24 -3.88 -3.88 -2.01
C ILE A 24 -4.88 -2.71 -1.96
N GLY A 25 -5.15 -2.16 -0.78
CA GLY A 25 -6.20 -1.16 -0.57
C GLY A 25 -5.94 0.15 -1.31
N GLN A 26 -4.67 0.52 -1.49
CA GLN A 26 -4.26 1.75 -2.18
C GLN A 26 -4.15 1.59 -3.70
N THR A 27 -4.29 0.37 -4.21
CA THR A 27 -4.13 0.10 -5.65
C THR A 27 -5.37 -0.49 -6.32
N ALA A 28 -6.15 -1.30 -5.60
CA ALA A 28 -7.35 -1.94 -6.12
C ALA A 28 -8.66 -1.37 -5.54
N GLY A 29 -8.60 -0.46 -4.55
CA GLY A 29 -9.79 0.04 -3.85
C GLY A 29 -10.49 -1.05 -3.02
N THR A 30 -11.82 -1.05 -2.96
CA THR A 30 -12.59 -2.12 -2.29
C THR A 30 -12.62 -3.34 -3.22
N TRP A 31 -11.83 -4.36 -2.92
CA TRP A 31 -11.82 -5.62 -3.68
C TRP A 31 -13.21 -6.28 -3.64
N ASP A 32 -13.96 -6.22 -4.75
CA ASP A 32 -15.18 -6.99 -4.97
C ASP A 32 -14.84 -8.22 -5.82
N ALA A 33 -15.28 -9.40 -5.39
CA ALA A 33 -15.07 -10.69 -6.07
C ALA A 33 -15.56 -10.69 -7.53
N ARG A 34 -16.40 -9.72 -7.92
CA ARG A 34 -16.88 -9.49 -9.30
C ARG A 34 -15.76 -9.12 -10.30
N PHE A 35 -14.59 -8.68 -9.84
CA PHE A 35 -13.47 -8.27 -10.69
C PHE A 35 -12.46 -9.37 -11.04
N ALA A 36 -12.71 -10.63 -10.63
CA ALA A 36 -11.80 -11.77 -10.85
C ALA A 36 -11.38 -11.99 -12.32
N HIS A 37 -12.23 -11.63 -13.27
CA HIS A 37 -11.98 -11.73 -14.72
C HIS A 37 -10.95 -10.72 -15.28
N ARG A 38 -10.46 -9.78 -14.46
CA ARG A 38 -9.47 -8.75 -14.83
C ARG A 38 -8.18 -8.85 -14.02
N GLU A 39 -7.93 -9.99 -13.39
CA GLU A 39 -6.81 -10.23 -12.47
C GLU A 39 -5.44 -9.82 -13.06
N GLU A 40 -5.23 -10.09 -14.35
CA GLU A 40 -3.96 -9.82 -15.03
C GLU A 40 -3.69 -8.33 -15.26
N ILE A 41 -4.74 -7.55 -15.57
CA ILE A 41 -4.66 -6.09 -15.68
C ILE A 41 -4.47 -5.48 -14.29
N PHE A 42 -5.10 -6.05 -13.26
CA PHE A 42 -4.95 -5.54 -11.91
C PHE A 42 -3.56 -5.80 -11.32
N ARG A 43 -2.90 -6.93 -11.66
CA ARG A 43 -1.53 -7.22 -11.20
C ARG A 43 -0.53 -6.11 -11.54
N SER A 44 -0.65 -5.45 -12.69
CA SER A 44 0.25 -4.34 -13.05
C SER A 44 0.01 -3.05 -12.27
N HIS A 45 -1.13 -2.94 -11.58
CA HIS A 45 -1.49 -1.80 -10.75
C HIS A 45 -1.32 -2.07 -9.25
N LEU A 46 -1.19 -3.33 -8.83
CA LEU A 46 -1.07 -3.71 -7.42
C LEU A 46 0.24 -3.23 -6.79
N GLY A 47 0.15 -2.82 -5.52
CA GLY A 47 1.32 -2.53 -4.70
C GLY A 47 2.01 -3.83 -4.29
N GLU A 48 3.33 -3.78 -4.15
CA GLU A 48 4.16 -4.92 -3.75
C GLU A 48 4.88 -4.60 -2.43
N VAL A 49 4.73 -5.46 -1.43
CA VAL A 49 5.52 -5.35 -0.19
C VAL A 49 6.91 -5.91 -0.47
N LEU A 50 7.90 -5.02 -0.53
CA LEU A 50 9.29 -5.40 -0.81
C LEU A 50 10.00 -5.93 0.43
N SER A 51 9.76 -5.30 1.58
CA SER A 51 10.39 -5.70 2.83
C SER A 51 9.57 -5.31 4.04
N VAL A 52 9.75 -6.07 5.13
CA VAL A 52 9.28 -5.71 6.48
C VAL A 52 10.41 -6.02 7.45
N GLN A 53 10.85 -5.01 8.19
CA GLN A 53 11.91 -5.12 9.18
C GLN A 53 11.43 -4.62 10.53
N THR A 54 11.44 -5.50 11.53
CA THR A 54 11.25 -5.12 12.93
C THR A 54 12.58 -4.67 13.52
N LYS A 55 12.60 -3.47 14.09
CA LYS A 55 13.74 -2.86 14.77
C LYS A 55 13.77 -3.30 16.23
N SER A 56 14.91 -3.09 16.89
CA SER A 56 15.13 -3.50 18.28
C SER A 56 14.23 -2.80 19.30
N ASP A 57 13.66 -1.66 18.94
CA ASP A 57 12.66 -0.92 19.73
C ASP A 57 11.22 -1.48 19.57
N GLY A 58 11.06 -2.57 18.82
CA GLY A 58 9.78 -3.22 18.54
C GLY A 58 8.97 -2.57 17.42
N TYR A 59 9.39 -1.43 16.88
CA TYR A 59 8.73 -0.83 15.72
C TYR A 59 9.11 -1.60 14.46
N SER A 60 8.21 -1.60 13.47
CA SER A 60 8.50 -2.20 12.17
C SER A 60 8.45 -1.15 11.07
N ILE A 61 9.32 -1.30 10.07
CA ILE A 61 9.30 -0.52 8.83
C ILE A 61 8.96 -1.48 7.71
N ALA A 62 7.93 -1.18 6.92
CA ALA A 62 7.62 -1.89 5.69
C ALA A 62 7.82 -0.99 4.49
N THR A 63 8.55 -1.47 3.49
CA THR A 63 8.69 -0.79 2.19
C THR A 63 7.69 -1.37 1.21
N ILE A 64 6.84 -0.52 0.65
CA ILE A 64 5.85 -0.88 -0.37
C ILE A 64 6.18 -0.15 -1.67
N ARG A 65 6.22 -0.90 -2.76
CA ARG A 65 6.37 -0.38 -4.12
C ARG A 65 5.00 -0.22 -4.76
N PHE A 66 4.75 0.95 -5.32
CA PHE A 66 3.57 1.28 -6.11
C PHE A 66 3.94 1.57 -7.56
N PRO A 67 3.15 1.12 -8.54
CA PRO A 67 3.33 1.49 -9.94
C PRO A 67 3.12 3.00 -10.16
N ILE A 68 3.98 3.64 -10.96
CA ILE A 68 3.80 5.06 -11.34
C ILE A 68 2.50 5.28 -12.13
N ALA A 69 2.00 4.25 -12.81
CA ALA A 69 0.71 4.32 -13.51
C ALA A 69 -0.46 4.65 -12.57
N ASN A 70 -0.27 4.58 -11.25
CA ASN A 70 -1.29 4.89 -10.25
C ASN A 70 -1.32 6.38 -9.85
N VAL A 71 -0.44 7.22 -10.42
CA VAL A 71 -0.42 8.67 -10.17
C VAL A 71 -0.54 9.44 -11.49
N GLU A 72 -1.18 10.61 -11.45
CA GLU A 72 -1.41 11.46 -12.62
C GLU A 72 -0.24 12.41 -12.91
N GLY A 73 0.89 12.21 -12.20
CA GLY A 73 2.11 13.00 -12.36
C GLY A 73 2.14 14.28 -11.52
N ASP A 74 1.19 14.46 -10.60
CA ASP A 74 1.17 15.56 -9.64
C ASP A 74 1.28 15.09 -8.18
N ILE A 75 1.56 16.03 -7.28
CA ILE A 75 1.74 15.75 -5.85
C ILE A 75 0.42 15.31 -5.20
N SER A 76 -0.71 15.82 -5.66
CA SER A 76 -2.03 15.52 -5.09
C SER A 76 -2.42 14.06 -5.29
N SER A 77 -2.30 13.55 -6.51
CA SER A 77 -2.55 12.15 -6.88
C SER A 77 -1.59 11.19 -6.17
N LEU A 78 -0.33 11.58 -6.00
CA LEU A 78 0.62 10.84 -5.16
C LEU A 78 0.14 10.74 -3.70
N LEU A 79 -0.23 11.87 -3.09
CA LEU A 79 -0.70 11.90 -1.70
C LEU A 79 -2.00 11.09 -1.53
N THR A 80 -2.94 11.19 -2.47
CA THR A 80 -4.16 10.38 -2.48
C THR A 80 -3.87 8.89 -2.59
N MET A 81 -2.87 8.49 -3.38
CA MET A 81 -2.45 7.09 -3.48
C MET A 81 -1.85 6.60 -2.15
N ILE A 82 -0.84 7.31 -1.60
CA ILE A 82 -0.07 6.82 -0.44
C ILE A 82 -0.80 6.97 0.91
N PHE A 83 -1.76 7.90 1.02
CA PHE A 83 -2.55 8.14 2.24
C PHE A 83 -4.04 7.77 2.10
N GLY A 84 -4.48 7.36 0.91
CA GLY A 84 -5.86 7.00 0.62
C GLY A 84 -6.43 5.92 1.55
N LYS A 85 -7.70 6.14 1.93
CA LYS A 85 -8.58 5.41 2.89
C LYS A 85 -8.08 5.17 4.32
N TYR A 86 -6.78 5.02 4.58
CA TYR A 86 -6.30 4.90 5.97
C TYR A 86 -6.28 6.24 6.73
N SER A 87 -6.19 7.38 6.02
CA SER A 87 -6.22 8.70 6.65
C SER A 87 -7.62 9.16 7.13
N MET A 88 -8.71 8.46 6.78
CA MET A 88 -10.08 8.85 7.15
C MET A 88 -10.78 7.91 8.16
N ALA A 89 -10.09 6.89 8.68
CA ALA A 89 -10.60 6.05 9.76
C ALA A 89 -10.21 6.57 11.16
N GLY A 90 -9.67 7.78 11.24
CA GLY A 90 -9.50 8.54 12.47
C GLY A 90 -10.77 9.36 12.73
N GLY A 91 -11.79 8.72 13.30
CA GLY A 91 -13.01 9.31 13.83
C GLY A 91 -13.56 8.40 14.91
#